data_AF-A0A535PEP2-F1
#
_entry.id   AF-A0A535PEP2-F1
#
_cell.length_a   1.000
_cell.length_b   1.000
_cell.length_c   1.000
_cell.angle_alpha   90.00
_cell.angle_beta   90.00
_cell.angle_gamma   90.00
#
_symmetry.space_group_name_H-M   'P 1'
#
loop_
_entity.id
_entity.type
_entity.pdbx_description
1 polymer ?
#
loop_
_entity_poly.entity_id
_entity_poly.type
_entity_poly.pdbx_seq_one_letter_code
_entity_poly.pdbx_strand_id
1 'polypeptide(L)'
;MSTEPPAKFFVNRGIVSSRTDIHHLLRPLLKQTVTYRYFRGRDLVDHGTGWVERIVADDPDVSTYFTPLSICLNIDSFEHLEFETRIDQLIVYALVQGDERVVLEFAPVVDRGEEGPLAPRQLEFDTSGFVQMELLGLQADEGAGGRGAGS
;
A
#
# COMPACT_ATOMS: atom_id res chain seq x y z
N MET A 1 2.28 -25.67 -31.05
CA MET A 1 2.50 -25.53 -29.60
C MET A 1 3.12 -24.17 -29.39
N SER A 2 2.30 -23.16 -29.08
CA SER A 2 2.80 -21.82 -28.74
C SER A 2 3.52 -21.93 -27.40
N THR A 3 4.84 -21.78 -27.41
CA THR A 3 5.63 -21.66 -26.20
C THR A 3 5.31 -20.30 -25.59
N GLU A 4 4.27 -20.24 -24.75
CA GLU A 4 4.07 -19.08 -23.89
C GLU A 4 5.37 -18.87 -23.11
N PRO A 5 6.00 -17.69 -23.23
CA PRO A 5 7.25 -17.44 -22.55
C PRO A 5 7.05 -17.62 -21.04
N PRO A 6 8.02 -18.20 -20.32
CA PRO A 6 7.92 -18.38 -18.88
C PRO A 6 7.67 -17.04 -18.20
N ALA A 7 6.82 -17.04 -17.17
CA ALA A 7 6.49 -15.84 -16.42
C ALA A 7 7.77 -15.14 -15.95
N LYS A 8 7.88 -13.84 -16.24
CA LYS A 8 9.04 -13.04 -15.84
C LYS A 8 9.00 -12.85 -14.33
N PHE A 9 10.10 -13.16 -13.66
CA PHE A 9 10.29 -12.84 -12.25
C PHE A 9 11.03 -11.50 -12.14
N PHE A 10 10.64 -10.71 -11.16
CA PHE A 10 11.25 -9.42 -10.87
C PHE A 10 11.59 -9.38 -9.39
N VAL A 11 12.78 -8.88 -9.05
CA VAL A 11 13.26 -8.79 -7.65
C VAL A 11 13.59 -7.34 -7.36
N ASN A 12 12.77 -6.69 -6.54
CA ASN A 12 12.90 -5.31 -6.07
C ASN A 12 12.96 -4.22 -7.15
N ARG A 13 13.05 -4.57 -8.43
CA ARG A 13 12.96 -3.63 -9.56
C ARG A 13 12.60 -4.37 -10.84
N GLY A 14 11.94 -3.68 -11.76
CA GLY A 14 11.58 -4.26 -13.04
C GLY A 14 10.87 -3.29 -13.98
N ILE A 15 10.89 -3.63 -15.27
CA ILE A 15 10.10 -2.96 -16.30
C ILE A 15 9.06 -3.96 -16.81
N VAL A 16 7.81 -3.54 -16.78
CA VAL A 16 6.64 -4.35 -17.13
C VAL A 16 5.85 -3.65 -18.22
N SER A 17 5.70 -4.31 -19.37
CA SER A 17 4.93 -3.82 -20.51
C SER A 17 3.62 -4.58 -20.75
N SER A 18 3.40 -5.65 -19.99
CA SER A 18 2.19 -6.48 -20.06
C SER A 18 1.09 -5.82 -19.24
N ARG A 19 -0.06 -5.55 -19.86
CA ARG A 19 -1.20 -4.87 -19.21
C ARG A 19 -1.65 -5.61 -17.95
N THR A 20 -1.79 -6.93 -18.04
CA THR A 20 -2.17 -7.79 -16.92
C THR A 20 -1.20 -7.66 -15.74
N ASP A 21 0.10 -7.62 -16.02
CA ASP A 21 1.12 -7.50 -14.98
C ASP A 21 1.17 -6.08 -14.38
N ILE A 22 1.01 -5.04 -15.20
CA ILE A 22 0.86 -3.64 -14.74
C ILE A 22 -0.34 -3.54 -13.79
N HIS A 23 -1.49 -4.09 -14.17
CA HIS A 23 -2.69 -4.12 -13.34
C HIS A 23 -2.44 -4.83 -12.00
N HIS A 24 -1.79 -5.99 -12.03
CA HIS A 24 -1.46 -6.74 -10.80
C HIS A 24 -0.49 -5.98 -9.88
N LEU A 25 0.49 -5.27 -10.45
CA LEU A 25 1.46 -4.48 -9.69
C LEU A 25 0.84 -3.23 -9.06
N LEU A 26 -0.12 -2.60 -9.74
CA LEU A 26 -0.82 -1.42 -9.23
C LEU A 26 -1.98 -1.78 -8.30
N ARG A 27 -2.47 -3.01 -8.33
CA ARG A 27 -3.57 -3.49 -7.46
C ARG A 27 -3.39 -3.15 -5.97
N PRO A 28 -2.19 -3.24 -5.37
CA PRO A 28 -1.97 -2.79 -4.00
C PRO A 28 -2.34 -1.32 -3.80
N LEU A 29 -2.06 -0.44 -4.77
CA LEU A 29 -2.37 0.99 -4.65
C LEU A 29 -3.87 1.30 -4.69
N LEU A 30 -4.72 0.36 -5.14
CA LEU A 30 -6.16 0.56 -5.19
C LEU A 30 -6.71 0.86 -3.80
N LYS A 31 -7.50 1.94 -3.68
CA LYS A 31 -8.01 2.45 -2.40
C LYS A 31 -6.91 2.83 -1.41
N GLN A 32 -5.83 3.41 -1.91
CA GLN A 32 -4.78 3.98 -1.08
C GLN A 32 -4.48 5.42 -1.51
N THR A 33 -3.94 6.20 -0.58
CA THR A 33 -3.43 7.54 -0.85
C THR A 33 -2.02 7.44 -1.40
N VAL A 34 -1.78 8.03 -2.55
CA VAL A 34 -0.48 8.02 -3.22
C VAL A 34 -0.04 9.44 -3.54
N THR A 35 1.26 9.68 -3.50
CA THR A 35 1.87 10.90 -4.04
C THR A 35 2.19 10.66 -5.51
N TYR A 36 1.70 11.53 -6.38
CA TYR A 36 2.00 11.51 -7.80
C TYR A 36 2.93 12.66 -8.17
N ARG A 37 3.83 12.39 -9.10
CA ARG A 37 4.73 13.39 -9.71
C ARG A 37 4.70 13.19 -11.22
N TYR A 38 4.16 14.16 -11.92
CA TYR A 38 4.06 14.15 -13.37
C TYR A 38 5.24 14.91 -13.98
N PHE A 39 5.99 14.19 -14.81
CA PHE A 39 7.12 14.73 -15.55
C PHE A 39 6.81 14.70 -17.05
N ARG A 40 7.24 15.76 -17.74
CA ARG A 40 7.33 15.79 -19.19
C ARG A 40 8.79 16.03 -19.55
N GLY A 41 9.41 15.02 -20.14
CA GLY A 41 10.85 14.96 -20.37
C GLY A 41 11.63 14.95 -19.05
N ARG A 42 12.28 16.07 -18.74
CA ARG A 42 13.09 16.24 -17.51
C ARG A 42 12.45 17.18 -16.49
N ASP A 43 11.38 17.87 -16.88
CA ASP A 43 10.75 18.89 -16.07
C ASP A 43 9.58 18.29 -15.27
N LEU A 44 9.55 18.60 -13.97
CA LEU A 44 8.40 18.31 -13.12
C LEU A 44 7.31 19.32 -13.45
N VAL A 45 6.25 18.85 -14.11
CA VAL A 45 5.14 19.71 -14.52
C VAL A 45 4.13 19.87 -13.39
N ASP A 46 3.83 18.77 -12.69
CA ASP A 46 2.87 18.80 -11.59
C ASP A 46 3.17 17.72 -10.54
N HIS A 47 2.72 17.94 -9.31
CA HIS A 47 2.81 16.96 -8.24
C HIS A 47 1.71 17.17 -7.20
N GLY A 48 1.33 16.09 -6.54
CA GLY A 48 0.35 16.16 -5.46
C GLY A 48 0.14 14.82 -4.80
N THR A 49 -0.90 14.77 -3.98
CA THR A 49 -1.33 13.56 -3.30
C THR A 49 -2.80 13.34 -3.65
N GLY A 50 -3.20 12.10 -3.91
CA GLY A 50 -4.58 11.77 -4.24
C GLY A 50 -4.93 10.33 -3.90
N TRP A 51 -6.23 10.06 -3.81
CA TRP A 51 -6.75 8.73 -3.52
C TRP A 51 -6.95 7.92 -4.79
N VAL A 52 -6.36 6.73 -4.89
CA VAL A 52 -6.58 5.84 -6.04
C VAL A 52 -7.96 5.21 -5.93
N GLU A 53 -8.91 5.76 -6.68
CA GLU A 53 -10.29 5.30 -6.68
C GLU A 53 -10.47 4.05 -7.54
N ARG A 54 -9.86 4.06 -8.73
CA ARG A 54 -10.04 3.00 -9.72
C ARG A 54 -8.80 2.84 -10.59
N ILE A 55 -8.47 1.58 -10.86
CA ILE A 55 -7.51 1.16 -11.87
C ILE A 55 -8.32 0.42 -12.94
N VAL A 56 -8.24 0.89 -14.17
CA VAL A 56 -8.99 0.39 -15.33
C VAL A 56 -8.00 -0.21 -16.33
N ALA A 57 -8.45 -1.27 -16.98
CA ALA A 57 -7.73 -2.00 -18.01
C ALA A 57 -8.74 -2.45 -19.08
N ASP A 58 -8.30 -2.51 -20.34
CA ASP A 58 -9.07 -2.95 -21.50
C ASP A 58 -10.28 -2.04 -21.82
N ASP A 59 -10.22 -0.77 -21.43
CA ASP A 59 -11.31 0.19 -21.62
C ASP A 59 -10.77 1.54 -22.13
N PRO A 60 -10.75 1.78 -23.46
CA PRO A 60 -10.20 2.99 -24.04
C PRO A 60 -11.07 4.23 -23.85
N ASP A 61 -12.33 4.07 -23.42
CA ASP A 61 -13.26 5.19 -23.19
C ASP A 61 -12.98 5.89 -21.84
N VAL A 62 -12.25 5.23 -20.93
CA VAL A 62 -11.84 5.82 -19.66
C VAL A 62 -10.50 6.53 -19.80
N SER A 63 -10.45 7.81 -19.43
CA SER A 63 -9.18 8.56 -19.38
C SER A 63 -8.49 8.43 -18.03
N THR A 64 -7.16 8.42 -18.03
CA THR A 64 -6.37 8.60 -16.82
C THR A 64 -6.45 10.04 -16.34
N TYR A 65 -6.70 10.26 -15.04
CA TYR A 65 -6.63 11.58 -14.43
C TYR A 65 -6.06 11.51 -13.01
N PHE A 66 -5.31 12.54 -12.67
CA PHE A 66 -4.76 12.75 -11.33
C PHE A 66 -5.39 14.01 -10.77
N THR A 67 -6.24 13.86 -9.77
CA THR A 67 -6.76 15.00 -9.00
C THR A 67 -6.43 14.81 -7.53
N PRO A 68 -6.36 15.89 -6.74
CA PRO A 68 -6.18 15.78 -5.30
C PRO A 68 -7.28 15.00 -4.59
N LEU A 69 -8.48 14.91 -5.18
CA LEU A 69 -9.64 14.21 -4.60
C LEU A 69 -9.63 12.73 -4.97
N SER A 70 -9.47 12.43 -6.26
CA SER A 70 -9.51 11.08 -6.83
C SER A 70 -8.50 10.92 -7.97
N ILE A 71 -7.89 9.76 -8.01
CA ILE A 71 -7.02 9.30 -9.09
C ILE A 71 -7.69 8.12 -9.78
N CYS A 72 -7.86 8.23 -11.09
CA CYS A 72 -8.25 7.12 -11.94
C CYS A 72 -7.13 6.81 -12.91
N LEU A 73 -6.65 5.57 -12.89
CA LEU A 73 -5.54 5.09 -13.69
C LEU A 73 -6.08 4.17 -14.77
N ASN A 74 -6.01 4.58 -16.03
CA ASN A 74 -6.16 3.68 -17.16
C ASN A 74 -4.78 3.19 -17.61
N ILE A 75 -4.52 1.89 -17.46
CA ILE A 75 -3.24 1.30 -17.84
C ILE A 75 -3.00 1.30 -19.35
N ASP A 76 -4.05 1.40 -20.16
CA ASP A 76 -3.95 1.47 -21.63
C ASP A 76 -3.39 2.81 -22.11
N SER A 77 -3.35 3.83 -21.23
CA SER A 77 -2.69 5.10 -21.51
C SER A 77 -1.16 4.98 -21.51
N PHE A 78 -0.59 3.92 -20.94
CA PHE A 78 0.86 3.81 -20.69
C PHE A 78 1.49 2.69 -21.52
N GLU A 79 2.74 2.89 -21.95
CA GLU A 79 3.49 1.90 -22.73
C GLU A 79 4.10 0.83 -21.82
N HIS A 80 4.62 1.25 -20.68
CA HIS A 80 5.22 0.38 -19.68
C HIS A 80 5.18 1.03 -18.30
N LEU A 81 5.32 0.16 -17.29
CA LEU A 81 5.50 0.52 -15.90
C LEU A 81 6.87 0.06 -15.45
N GLU A 82 7.64 0.96 -14.86
CA GLU A 82 8.84 0.64 -14.11
C GLU A 82 8.46 0.60 -12.62
N PHE A 83 8.99 -0.34 -11.87
CA PHE A 83 8.83 -0.33 -10.42
C PHE A 83 10.16 -0.55 -9.72
N GLU A 84 10.28 0.01 -8.52
CA GLU A 84 11.43 -0.13 -7.64
C GLU A 84 10.95 -0.21 -6.19
N THR A 85 11.28 -1.31 -5.52
CA THR A 85 11.09 -1.50 -4.08
C THR A 85 12.30 -0.96 -3.34
N ARG A 86 12.11 0.08 -2.55
CA ARG A 86 13.17 0.67 -1.72
C ARG A 86 13.47 -0.19 -0.50
N ILE A 87 14.59 0.12 0.16
CA ILE A 87 15.03 -0.52 1.41
C ILE A 87 13.98 -0.36 2.54
N ASP A 88 13.19 0.71 2.49
CA ASP A 88 12.07 0.99 3.39
C ASP A 88 10.78 0.17 3.07
N GLN A 89 10.86 -0.77 2.11
CA GLN A 89 9.73 -1.58 1.61
C GLN A 89 8.65 -0.79 0.86
N LEU A 90 8.82 0.51 0.61
CA LEU A 90 7.93 1.27 -0.26
C LEU A 90 8.24 0.97 -1.73
N ILE A 91 7.19 0.73 -2.50
CA ILE A 91 7.29 0.51 -3.93
C ILE A 91 7.02 1.84 -4.64
N VAL A 92 7.98 2.26 -5.46
CA VAL A 92 7.86 3.36 -6.40
C VAL A 92 7.41 2.78 -7.73
N TYR A 93 6.36 3.33 -8.32
CA TYR A 93 5.84 2.93 -9.62
C TYR A 93 5.98 4.10 -10.59
N ALA A 94 6.68 3.94 -11.70
CA ALA A 94 6.79 4.93 -12.75
C ALA A 94 6.04 4.44 -13.99
N LEU A 95 4.95 5.10 -14.31
CA LEU A 95 4.16 4.87 -15.52
C LEU A 95 4.71 5.75 -16.64
N VAL A 96 5.09 5.17 -17.77
CA VAL A 96 5.77 5.87 -18.86
C VAL A 96 4.96 5.79 -20.15
N GLN A 97 4.87 6.92 -20.84
CA GLN A 97 4.22 7.08 -22.13
C GLN A 97 5.05 8.06 -22.99
N GLY A 98 5.92 7.55 -23.86
CA GLY A 98 6.79 8.39 -24.68
C GLY A 98 7.71 9.28 -23.84
N ASP A 99 7.53 10.61 -23.92
CA ASP A 99 8.28 11.60 -23.13
C ASP A 99 7.59 11.96 -21.80
N GLU A 100 6.39 11.45 -21.58
CA GLU A 100 5.60 11.69 -20.38
C GLU A 100 5.78 10.54 -19.40
N ARG A 101 5.95 10.86 -18.11
CA ARG A 101 5.98 9.84 -17.07
C ARG A 101 5.32 10.33 -15.79
N VAL A 102 4.61 9.43 -15.12
CA VAL A 102 4.01 9.68 -13.82
C VAL A 102 4.63 8.74 -12.80
N VAL A 103 5.26 9.31 -11.78
CA VAL A 103 5.83 8.54 -10.67
C VAL A 103 4.83 8.56 -9.51
N LEU A 104 4.42 7.37 -9.10
CA LEU A 104 3.55 7.10 -7.97
C LEU A 104 4.39 6.53 -6.84
N GLU A 105 4.29 7.15 -5.67
CA GLU A 105 4.88 6.68 -4.44
C GLU A 105 3.77 6.48 -3.42
N PHE A 106 3.85 5.39 -2.66
CA PHE A 106 3.00 5.25 -1.50
C PHE A 106 3.30 6.40 -0.54
N ALA A 107 2.29 7.21 -0.27
CA ALA A 107 2.36 8.19 0.79
C ALA A 107 1.93 7.44 2.06
N PRO A 108 2.84 7.13 3.01
CA PRO A 108 2.37 6.76 4.33
C PRO A 108 1.44 7.90 4.75
N VAL A 109 0.24 7.55 5.19
CA VAL A 109 -0.54 8.43 6.04
C VAL A 109 0.31 8.59 7.29
N VAL A 110 1.32 9.46 7.23
CA VAL A 110 1.66 10.25 8.39
C VAL A 110 0.33 10.91 8.69
N ASP A 111 -0.24 10.53 9.81
CA ASP A 111 -1.22 11.32 10.51
C ASP A 111 -0.60 12.73 10.56
N ARG A 112 -0.86 13.53 9.52
CA ARG A 112 -0.54 14.94 9.50
C ARG A 112 -1.44 15.39 10.63
N GLY A 113 -0.84 15.68 11.78
CA GLY A 113 -1.51 16.08 13.02
C GLY A 113 -2.41 17.28 12.78
N GLU A 114 -3.56 17.00 12.19
CA GLU A 114 -4.69 17.85 11.96
C GLU A 114 -5.80 17.15 12.72
N GLU A 115 -6.02 17.64 13.94
CA GLU A 115 -7.27 17.55 14.67
C GLU A 115 -8.42 17.98 13.75
N GLY A 116 -8.86 17.07 12.89
CA GLY A 116 -9.97 17.22 11.96
C GLY A 116 -11.03 16.14 12.24
N PRO A 117 -12.33 16.39 12.01
CA PRO A 117 -13.43 15.66 12.66
C PRO A 117 -13.66 14.22 12.16
N LEU A 118 -12.79 13.70 11.31
CA LEU A 118 -12.96 12.43 10.60
C LEU A 118 -11.80 11.45 10.82
N ALA A 119 -11.02 11.62 11.89
CA ALA A 119 -10.11 10.58 12.35
C ALA A 119 -10.90 9.28 12.61
N PRO A 120 -10.42 8.11 12.16
CA PRO A 120 -10.99 6.84 12.59
C PRO A 120 -10.81 6.79 14.10
N ARG A 121 -11.91 6.99 14.83
CA ARG A 121 -11.95 6.82 16.28
C ARG A 121 -11.36 5.44 16.58
N GLN A 122 -10.15 5.42 17.15
CA GLN A 122 -9.80 4.32 18.03
C GLN A 122 -10.97 4.21 18.99
N LEU A 123 -11.69 3.09 18.90
CA LEU A 123 -12.68 2.75 19.90
C LEU A 123 -11.91 2.73 21.23
N GLU A 124 -12.04 3.79 22.00
CA GLU A 124 -11.69 3.78 23.42
C GLU A 124 -12.61 2.73 24.03
N PHE A 125 -12.06 1.52 24.21
CA PHE A 125 -12.73 0.49 24.97
C PHE A 125 -12.82 1.02 26.41
N ASP A 126 -13.96 1.59 26.75
CA ASP A 126 -14.33 1.93 28.11
C ASP A 126 -14.34 0.64 28.93
N THR A 127 -13.26 0.38 29.65
CA THR A 127 -13.11 -0.79 30.52
C THR A 127 -13.88 -0.63 31.83
N SER A 128 -14.59 0.48 32.02
CA SER A 128 -15.30 0.85 33.26
C SER A 128 -16.44 -0.10 33.66
N GLY A 129 -16.83 -1.03 32.78
CA GLY A 129 -17.88 -2.04 33.04
C GLY A 129 -17.45 -3.50 32.88
N PHE A 130 -16.19 -3.79 32.55
CA PHE A 130 -15.75 -5.16 32.31
C PHE A 130 -15.07 -5.73 33.55
N VAL A 131 -15.70 -6.74 34.18
CA VAL A 131 -15.07 -7.51 35.24
C VAL A 131 -14.03 -8.44 34.60
N GLN A 132 -12.76 -8.20 34.89
CA GLN A 132 -11.68 -9.12 34.57
C GLN A 132 -11.88 -10.42 35.35
N MET A 133 -12.38 -11.46 34.68
CA MET A 133 -12.46 -12.80 35.25
C MET A 133 -11.06 -13.42 35.19
N GLU A 134 -10.37 -13.47 36.33
CA GLU A 134 -9.12 -14.24 36.43
C GLU A 134 -9.46 -15.72 36.23
N LEU A 135 -9.08 -16.26 35.07
CA LEU A 135 -9.09 -17.69 34.84
C LEU A 135 -7.95 -18.27 35.69
N LEU A 136 -8.27 -18.71 36.92
CA LEU A 136 -7.36 -19.53 37.73
C LEU A 136 -7.04 -20.79 36.94
N GLY A 137 -5.90 -20.75 36.25
CA GLY A 137 -5.34 -21.90 35.57
C GLY A 137 -5.17 -23.03 36.57
N LEU A 138 -5.74 -24.19 36.23
CA LEU A 138 -5.39 -25.46 36.83
C LEU A 138 -3.86 -25.64 36.70
N GLN A 139 -3.13 -25.37 37.76
CA GLN A 139 -1.73 -25.75 37.88
C GLN A 139 -1.68 -27.08 38.64
N ALA A 140 -1.65 -28.17 37.86
CA ALA A 140 -0.94 -29.36 38.28
C ALA A 140 0.56 -29.02 38.28
N ASP A 141 1.27 -29.23 39.39
CA ASP A 141 2.27 -30.32 39.49
C ASP A 141 2.98 -30.31 40.86
N GLU A 142 3.48 -31.49 41.19
CA GLU A 142 3.97 -32.00 42.47
C GLU A 142 5.27 -31.37 43.02
N GLY A 143 5.36 -31.34 44.36
CA GLY A 143 6.52 -31.81 45.13
C GLY A 143 7.86 -31.06 45.05
N ALA A 144 8.23 -30.35 46.14
CA ALA A 144 9.60 -30.37 46.68
C ALA A 144 9.71 -29.74 48.09
N GLY A 145 10.01 -30.60 49.08
CA GLY A 145 11.05 -30.44 50.12
C GLY A 145 11.25 -29.09 50.83
N GLY A 146 10.93 -29.05 52.12
CA GLY A 146 11.08 -27.87 52.96
C GLY A 146 12.45 -27.61 53.61
N ARG A 147 12.50 -26.54 54.40
CA ARG A 147 13.26 -26.37 55.66
C ARG A 147 12.92 -24.99 56.23
N GLY A 148 12.59 -24.93 57.52
CA GLY A 148 12.06 -23.73 58.19
C GLY A 148 13.10 -22.83 58.85
N ALA A 149 12.62 -21.82 59.58
CA ALA A 149 13.00 -21.45 60.95
C ALA A 149 12.43 -20.06 61.33
N GLY A 150 11.88 -19.95 62.55
CA GLY A 150 12.18 -18.83 63.45
C GLY A 150 11.13 -17.74 63.67
N SER A 151 10.23 -17.94 64.63
CA SER A 151 10.14 -17.16 65.89
C SER A 151 9.13 -17.79 66.84
#